data_AF-A0A4U7EUT8-F1
#
_entry.id   AF-A0A4U7EUT8-F1
#
_cell.length_a   1.000
_cell.length_b   1.000
_cell.length_c   1.000
_cell.angle_alpha   90.00
_cell.angle_beta   90.00
_cell.angle_gamma   90.00
#
_symmetry.space_group_name_H-M   'P 1'
#
loop_
_entity.id
_entity.type
_entity.pdbx_description
1 polymer ?
#
loop_
_entity_poly.entity_id
_entity_poly.type
_entity_poly.pdbx_seq_one_letter_code
_entity_poly.pdbx_strand_id
1 'polypeptide(L)'
;FLESEDEFGNAELVRSIVEQIAYREGVGDKLAEGVHRAHEEFGAADWTVKGLSFSGHDGRHLNGQGLAFATANRGADHMYGEFYPYEYPLVDPDEALDPTGLEGKPPKLVEKENRNAVLDSAIVCKFSRGIVTDDQLAALLDADYADLQA
;
A
#
# COMPACT_ATOMS: atom_id res chain seq x y z
N PHE A 1 16.37 3.14 13.64
CA PHE A 1 16.39 3.50 15.06
C PHE A 1 16.49 2.28 15.96
N LEU A 2 15.45 1.44 16.12
CA LEU A 2 15.58 0.27 17.03
C LEU A 2 16.78 -0.62 16.67
N GLU A 3 17.01 -0.86 15.39
CA GLU A 3 18.22 -1.56 14.90
C GLU A 3 19.52 -0.86 15.26
N SER A 4 19.58 0.47 15.16
CA SER A 4 20.80 1.25 15.40
C SER A 4 21.19 1.29 16.87
N GLU A 5 20.25 0.95 17.77
CA GLU A 5 20.45 0.88 19.21
C GLU A 5 20.52 -0.56 19.74
N ASP A 6 20.49 -1.59 18.87
CA ASP A 6 20.38 -3.01 19.25
C ASP A 6 19.11 -3.35 20.09
N GLU A 7 18.01 -2.62 19.85
CA GLU A 7 16.77 -2.67 20.65
C GLU A 7 15.57 -3.28 19.88
N PHE A 8 15.82 -4.08 18.84
CA PHE A 8 14.74 -4.78 18.14
C PHE A 8 13.97 -5.71 19.11
N GLY A 9 12.65 -5.55 19.15
CA GLY A 9 11.76 -6.31 20.05
C GLY A 9 11.46 -5.61 21.38
N ASN A 10 12.04 -4.44 21.67
CA ASN A 10 11.76 -3.67 22.88
C ASN A 10 10.42 -2.90 22.77
N ALA A 11 9.36 -3.46 23.36
CA ALA A 11 8.02 -2.90 23.29
C ALA A 11 7.87 -1.61 24.10
N GLU A 12 8.53 -1.51 25.25
CA GLU A 12 8.54 -0.32 26.10
C GLU A 12 9.17 0.87 25.37
N LEU A 13 10.31 0.64 24.71
CA LEU A 13 10.99 1.64 23.90
C LEU A 13 10.12 2.09 22.72
N VAL A 14 9.52 1.15 21.98
CA VAL A 14 8.56 1.48 20.89
C VAL A 14 7.46 2.40 21.39
N ARG A 15 6.83 2.08 22.53
CA ARG A 15 5.77 2.91 23.11
C ARG A 15 6.28 4.32 23.41
N SER A 16 7.46 4.45 23.99
CA SER A 16 8.06 5.75 24.33
C SER A 16 8.42 6.58 23.08
N ILE A 17 8.87 5.94 22.01
CA ILE A 17 9.23 6.60 20.75
C ILE A 17 7.98 7.14 20.05
N VAL A 18 6.87 6.41 20.08
CA VAL A 18 5.61 6.86 19.46
C VAL A 18 5.17 8.20 20.05
N GLU A 19 5.27 8.36 21.38
CA GLU A 19 4.95 9.62 22.05
C GLU A 19 5.95 10.73 21.68
N GLN A 20 7.26 10.43 21.69
CA GLN A 20 8.30 11.37 21.27
C GLN A 20 8.12 11.84 19.82
N ILE A 21 7.72 10.96 18.89
CA ILE A 21 7.42 11.32 17.49
C ILE A 21 6.23 12.29 17.45
N ALA A 22 5.15 11.96 18.17
CA ALA A 22 3.93 12.75 18.17
C ALA A 22 4.16 14.18 18.68
N TYR A 23 5.01 14.34 19.70
CA TYR A 23 5.32 15.65 20.29
C TYR A 23 6.63 16.27 19.79
N ARG A 24 7.33 15.62 18.85
CA ARG A 24 8.66 16.04 18.34
C ARG A 24 9.67 16.30 19.46
N GLU A 25 9.80 15.35 20.38
CA GLU A 25 10.71 15.43 21.52
C GLU A 25 11.91 14.47 21.34
N GLY A 26 13.11 14.93 21.69
CA GLY A 26 14.31 14.10 21.63
C GLY A 26 14.55 13.49 20.25
N VAL A 27 14.73 12.17 20.18
CA VAL A 27 14.90 11.45 18.90
C VAL A 27 13.63 11.46 18.04
N GLY A 28 12.47 11.71 18.66
CA GLY A 28 11.18 11.78 18.00
C GLY A 28 11.05 12.90 16.97
N ASP A 29 11.73 14.05 17.17
CA ASP A 29 11.69 15.14 16.19
C ASP A 29 12.23 14.69 14.83
N LYS A 30 13.34 13.96 14.83
CA LYS A 30 13.92 13.43 13.60
C LYS A 30 13.07 12.31 13.02
N LEU A 31 12.61 11.38 13.85
CA LEU A 31 11.78 10.25 13.41
C LEU A 31 10.43 10.71 12.83
N ALA A 32 9.90 11.86 13.25
CA ALA A 32 8.68 12.46 12.71
C ALA A 32 8.81 12.91 11.24
N GLU A 33 10.02 13.06 10.70
CA GLU A 33 10.25 13.41 9.29
C GLU A 33 10.02 12.24 8.32
N GLY A 34 9.86 11.01 8.86
CA GLY A 34 9.63 9.78 8.11
C GLY A 34 10.92 9.08 7.67
N VAL A 35 10.81 7.78 7.34
CA VAL A 35 11.95 6.90 7.02
C VAL A 35 12.87 7.51 5.95
N HIS A 36 12.31 8.00 4.85
CA HIS A 36 13.06 8.58 3.74
C HIS A 36 14.00 9.72 4.18
N ARG A 37 13.55 10.60 5.09
CA ARG A 37 14.34 11.76 5.55
C ARG A 37 15.22 11.46 6.76
N ALA A 38 14.95 10.36 7.46
CA ALA A 38 15.61 10.01 8.71
C ALA A 38 16.67 8.91 8.56
N HIS A 39 16.63 8.11 7.50
CA HIS A 39 17.42 6.87 7.37
C HIS A 39 18.93 7.06 7.57
N GLU A 40 19.55 8.07 6.94
CA GLU A 40 21.00 8.33 7.02
C GLU A 40 21.49 8.57 8.45
N GLU A 41 20.69 9.27 9.26
CA GLU A 41 21.06 9.64 10.63
C GLU A 41 21.12 8.43 11.57
N PHE A 42 20.38 7.38 11.24
CA PHE A 42 20.35 6.13 11.98
C PHE A 42 21.13 5.01 11.29
N GLY A 43 21.91 5.32 10.24
CA GLY A 43 22.65 4.32 9.47
C GLY A 43 21.76 3.24 8.83
N ALA A 44 20.49 3.55 8.59
CA ALA A 44 19.51 2.63 8.03
C ALA A 44 19.40 2.79 6.52
N ALA A 45 19.00 1.73 5.81
CA ALA A 45 18.64 1.83 4.39
C ALA A 45 17.29 2.54 4.21
N ASP A 46 17.14 3.28 3.12
CA ASP A 46 15.87 3.88 2.74
C ASP A 46 14.92 2.83 2.14
N TRP A 47 14.05 2.27 2.98
CA TRP A 47 13.01 1.33 2.57
C TRP A 47 11.70 2.04 2.21
N THR A 48 11.75 2.87 1.17
CA THR A 48 10.56 3.59 0.67
C THR A 48 10.43 3.53 -0.86
N VAL A 49 9.21 3.76 -1.35
CA VAL A 49 8.96 4.11 -2.76
C VAL A 49 8.36 5.49 -2.79
N LYS A 50 9.00 6.42 -3.52
CA LYS A 50 8.60 7.84 -3.58
C LYS A 50 8.46 8.48 -2.19
N GLY A 51 9.29 8.06 -1.22
CA GLY A 51 9.29 8.57 0.15
C GLY A 51 8.25 7.96 1.10
N LEU A 52 7.37 7.07 0.64
CA LEU A 52 6.41 6.35 1.48
C LEU A 52 6.93 4.94 1.82
N SER A 53 6.87 4.58 3.10
CA SER A 53 7.25 3.26 3.61
C SER A 53 6.30 2.16 3.09
N PHE A 54 6.84 0.96 2.88
CA PHE A 54 6.05 -0.21 2.49
C PHE A 54 4.98 -0.56 3.53
N SER A 55 3.76 -0.84 3.07
CA SER A 55 2.76 -1.60 3.84
C SER A 55 3.21 -3.07 4.03
N GLY A 56 2.56 -3.80 4.93
CA GLY A 56 2.94 -5.15 5.37
C GLY A 56 2.81 -6.30 4.36
N HIS A 57 3.33 -6.12 3.14
CA HIS A 57 3.38 -7.13 2.08
C HIS A 57 4.79 -7.20 1.48
N ASP A 58 5.27 -8.43 1.27
CA ASP A 58 6.62 -8.67 0.76
C ASP A 58 6.64 -8.81 -0.76
N GLY A 59 6.99 -7.72 -1.46
CA GLY A 59 7.09 -7.68 -2.92
C GLY A 59 8.19 -8.57 -3.51
N ARG A 60 9.06 -9.19 -2.68
CA ARG A 60 10.04 -10.19 -3.15
C ARG A 60 9.37 -11.53 -3.48
N HIS A 61 8.22 -11.80 -2.87
CA HIS A 61 7.42 -12.99 -3.13
C HIS A 61 6.14 -12.67 -3.92
N LEU A 62 5.50 -11.54 -3.63
CA LEU A 62 4.29 -11.06 -4.28
C LEU A 62 4.66 -10.07 -5.39
N ASN A 63 5.10 -10.58 -6.53
CA ASN A 63 5.72 -9.78 -7.58
C ASN A 63 4.76 -8.75 -8.20
N GLY A 64 3.45 -9.03 -8.23
CA GLY A 64 2.40 -8.11 -8.65
C GLY A 64 2.20 -6.99 -7.65
N GLN A 65 2.17 -7.29 -6.35
CA GLN A 65 2.17 -6.29 -5.29
C GLN A 65 3.46 -5.45 -5.29
N GLY A 66 4.61 -6.07 -5.59
CA GLY A 66 5.88 -5.37 -5.83
C GLY A 66 5.79 -4.37 -6.99
N LEU A 67 5.21 -4.78 -8.12
CA LEU A 67 4.93 -3.90 -9.25
C LEU A 67 3.96 -2.77 -8.89
N ALA A 68 2.91 -3.09 -8.12
CA ALA A 68 1.94 -2.10 -7.63
C ALA A 68 2.62 -1.04 -6.75
N PHE A 69 3.53 -1.41 -5.85
CA PHE A 69 4.30 -0.44 -5.08
C PHE A 69 5.17 0.45 -5.98
N ALA A 70 5.84 -0.12 -6.98
CA ALA A 70 6.72 0.62 -7.87
C ALA A 70 5.97 1.68 -8.71
N THR A 71 4.78 1.32 -9.19
CA THR A 71 3.97 2.13 -10.12
C THR A 71 3.05 3.12 -9.42
N ALA A 72 2.62 2.84 -8.19
CA ALA A 72 1.68 3.68 -7.45
C ALA A 72 2.10 5.16 -7.36
N ASN A 73 1.17 6.07 -7.69
CA ASN A 73 1.44 7.51 -7.76
C ASN A 73 1.83 8.14 -6.42
N ARG A 74 1.42 7.53 -5.29
CA ARG A 74 1.64 8.06 -3.93
C ARG A 74 2.70 7.31 -3.11
N GLY A 75 3.46 6.41 -3.73
CA GLY A 75 4.50 5.61 -3.07
C GLY A 75 4.03 4.19 -2.70
N ALA A 76 4.73 3.52 -1.77
CA ALA A 76 4.55 2.09 -1.45
C ALA A 76 3.24 1.74 -0.71
N ASP A 77 2.10 2.10 -1.30
CA ASP A 77 0.78 1.88 -0.75
C ASP A 77 0.04 0.72 -1.43
N HIS A 78 -0.24 -0.32 -0.64
CA HIS A 78 -1.03 -1.46 -1.10
C HIS A 78 -2.47 -1.10 -1.52
N MET A 79 -3.08 -0.05 -0.99
CA MET A 79 -4.45 0.31 -1.33
C MET A 79 -4.57 1.04 -2.67
N TYR A 80 -3.45 1.44 -3.29
CA TYR A 80 -3.47 2.10 -4.60
C TYR A 80 -3.96 1.13 -5.69
N GLY A 81 -3.26 -0.01 -5.85
CA GLY A 81 -3.69 -1.09 -6.75
C GLY A 81 -4.44 -2.23 -6.04
N GLU A 82 -4.25 -2.44 -4.73
CA GLU A 82 -4.87 -3.53 -3.96
C GLU A 82 -4.71 -4.91 -4.64
N PHE A 83 -3.48 -5.21 -5.05
CA PHE A 83 -3.13 -6.37 -5.88
C PHE A 83 -2.88 -7.63 -5.05
N TYR A 84 -2.36 -7.49 -3.83
CA TYR A 84 -2.05 -8.60 -2.92
C TYR A 84 -3.19 -9.66 -2.77
N PRO A 85 -4.50 -9.35 -2.83
CA PRO A 85 -5.54 -10.37 -2.70
C PRO A 85 -5.54 -11.41 -3.83
N TYR A 86 -5.00 -11.07 -5.01
CA TYR A 86 -4.90 -12.01 -6.14
C TYR A 86 -3.70 -12.95 -6.00
N GLU A 87 -2.66 -12.54 -5.27
CA GLU A 87 -1.46 -13.36 -5.04
C GLU A 87 -1.51 -14.10 -3.69
N TYR A 88 -2.42 -13.69 -2.81
CA TYR A 88 -2.89 -14.50 -1.68
C TYR A 88 -4.13 -15.29 -2.08
N PRO A 89 -4.48 -16.37 -1.34
CA PRO A 89 -5.73 -17.10 -1.55
C PRO A 89 -6.93 -16.34 -0.94
N LEU A 90 -7.15 -15.09 -1.35
CA LEU A 90 -8.21 -14.20 -0.84
C LEU A 90 -9.26 -13.84 -1.90
N VAL A 91 -9.11 -14.36 -3.11
CA VAL A 91 -10.08 -14.29 -4.21
C VAL A 91 -10.50 -15.71 -4.60
N ASP A 92 -11.49 -15.84 -5.48
CA ASP A 92 -11.88 -17.15 -6.00
C ASP A 92 -10.69 -17.83 -6.72
N PRO A 93 -10.53 -19.16 -6.62
CA PRO A 93 -9.35 -19.85 -7.14
C PRO A 93 -9.07 -19.66 -8.64
N ASP A 94 -10.09 -19.36 -9.43
CA ASP A 94 -10.01 -19.05 -10.85
C ASP A 94 -9.55 -17.61 -11.14
N GLU A 95 -9.66 -16.70 -10.18
CA GLU A 95 -9.12 -15.34 -10.24
C GLU A 95 -7.70 -15.23 -9.65
N ALA A 96 -7.26 -16.23 -8.89
CA ALA A 96 -5.97 -16.24 -8.24
C ALA A 96 -4.81 -16.24 -9.27
N LEU A 97 -3.75 -15.51 -8.95
CA LEU A 97 -2.54 -15.39 -9.76
C LEU A 97 -1.36 -15.97 -9.00
N ASP A 98 -0.44 -16.61 -9.72
CA ASP A 98 0.82 -17.09 -9.13
C ASP A 98 1.53 -15.91 -8.45
N PRO A 99 1.97 -16.01 -7.18
CA PRO A 99 2.61 -14.88 -6.49
C PRO A 99 3.92 -14.46 -7.14
N THR A 100 4.61 -15.36 -7.82
CA THR A 100 5.88 -15.11 -8.50
C THR A 100 5.70 -14.74 -9.97
N GLY A 101 6.69 -14.06 -10.54
CA GLY A 101 6.63 -13.62 -11.94
C GLY A 101 5.63 -12.48 -12.20
N LEU A 102 5.48 -12.09 -13.46
CA LEU A 102 4.61 -10.97 -13.88
C LEU A 102 3.62 -11.38 -14.97
N GLU A 103 3.50 -12.68 -15.26
CA GLU A 103 2.57 -13.15 -16.29
C GLU A 103 1.13 -12.80 -15.92
N GLY A 104 0.41 -12.13 -16.82
CA GLY A 104 -0.97 -11.68 -16.60
C GLY A 104 -1.16 -10.52 -15.61
N LYS A 105 -0.14 -10.13 -14.83
CA LYS A 105 -0.28 -9.16 -13.73
C LYS A 105 -0.39 -7.70 -14.18
N PRO A 106 0.40 -7.18 -15.14
CA PRO A 106 0.33 -5.76 -15.51
C PRO A 106 -1.05 -5.31 -16.01
N PRO A 107 -1.74 -6.04 -16.92
CA PRO A 107 -3.10 -5.64 -17.33
C PRO A 107 -4.09 -5.65 -16.16
N LYS A 108 -3.99 -6.65 -15.27
CA LYS A 108 -4.83 -6.72 -14.08
C LYS A 108 -4.54 -5.57 -13.12
N LEU A 109 -3.28 -5.17 -12.96
CA LEU A 109 -2.91 -4.04 -12.12
C LEU A 109 -3.50 -2.72 -12.66
N VAL A 110 -3.47 -2.50 -13.98
CA VAL A 110 -4.10 -1.32 -14.59
C VAL A 110 -5.61 -1.29 -14.32
N GLU A 111 -6.31 -2.41 -14.56
CA GLU A 111 -7.74 -2.55 -14.23
C GLU A 111 -8.02 -2.19 -12.76
N LYS A 112 -7.16 -2.67 -11.86
CA LYS A 112 -7.28 -2.45 -10.43
C LYS A 112 -7.03 -1.00 -10.02
N GLU A 113 -6.00 -0.36 -10.56
CA GLU A 113 -5.72 1.05 -10.30
C GLU A 113 -6.86 1.95 -10.80
N ASN A 114 -7.38 1.71 -12.01
CA ASN A 114 -8.53 2.44 -12.55
C ASN A 114 -9.78 2.26 -11.69
N ARG A 115 -10.12 1.02 -11.34
CA ARG A 115 -11.25 0.74 -10.44
C ARG A 115 -11.09 1.40 -9.08
N ASN A 116 -9.89 1.40 -8.51
CA ASN A 116 -9.62 2.03 -7.23
C ASN A 116 -9.71 3.56 -7.30
N ALA A 117 -9.36 4.17 -8.43
CA ALA A 117 -9.57 5.60 -8.67
C ALA A 117 -11.06 5.97 -8.70
N VAL A 118 -11.92 5.13 -9.31
CA VAL A 118 -13.38 5.31 -9.29
C VAL A 118 -13.91 5.24 -7.86
N LEU A 119 -13.50 4.22 -7.10
CA LEU A 119 -13.91 4.05 -5.70
C LEU A 119 -13.48 5.23 -4.82
N ASP A 120 -12.22 5.65 -4.95
CA ASP A 120 -11.69 6.79 -4.19
C ASP A 120 -12.43 8.10 -4.55
N SER A 121 -12.81 8.28 -5.82
CA SER A 121 -13.59 9.44 -6.29
C SER A 121 -15.03 9.43 -5.78
N ALA A 122 -15.64 8.24 -5.70
CA ALA A 122 -16.99 8.05 -5.17
C ALA A 122 -17.05 8.01 -3.63
N ILE A 123 -15.90 8.05 -2.95
CA ILE A 123 -15.78 7.87 -1.49
C ILE A 123 -16.40 6.52 -1.06
N VAL A 124 -16.16 5.48 -1.86
CA VAL A 124 -16.62 4.12 -1.60
C VAL A 124 -15.46 3.29 -1.06
N CYS A 125 -15.70 2.58 0.04
CA CYS A 125 -14.71 1.72 0.66
C CYS A 125 -14.26 0.60 -0.30
N LYS A 126 -12.95 0.44 -0.50
CA LYS A 126 -12.38 -0.66 -1.29
C LYS A 126 -12.73 -2.06 -0.78
N PHE A 127 -13.13 -2.19 0.49
CA PHE A 127 -13.63 -3.43 1.07
C PHE A 127 -15.13 -3.67 0.88
N SER A 128 -15.89 -2.75 0.25
CA SER A 128 -17.29 -2.99 -0.09
C SER A 128 -17.47 -3.88 -1.33
N ARG A 129 -16.42 -4.63 -1.72
CA ARG A 129 -16.46 -5.62 -2.80
C ARG A 129 -17.60 -6.60 -2.57
N GLY A 130 -18.38 -6.88 -3.60
CA GLY A 130 -19.57 -7.73 -3.52
C GLY A 130 -20.81 -7.07 -2.87
N ILE A 131 -20.68 -5.87 -2.31
CA ILE A 131 -21.81 -5.08 -1.79
C ILE A 131 -22.11 -3.90 -2.72
N VAL A 132 -21.07 -3.16 -3.10
CA VAL A 132 -21.13 -2.09 -4.09
C VAL A 132 -20.60 -2.65 -5.41
N THR A 133 -21.52 -2.93 -6.32
CA THR A 133 -21.25 -3.43 -7.67
C THR A 133 -20.88 -2.30 -8.61
N ASP A 134 -20.32 -2.67 -9.76
CA ASP A 134 -19.97 -1.73 -10.81
C ASP A 134 -21.23 -1.02 -11.38
N ASP A 135 -22.37 -1.72 -11.45
CA ASP A 135 -23.67 -1.12 -11.80
C ASP A 135 -24.14 -0.08 -10.76
N GLN A 136 -23.89 -0.33 -9.48
CA GLN A 136 -24.23 0.62 -8.42
C GLN A 136 -23.30 1.84 -8.45
N LEU A 137 -22.02 1.66 -8.82
CA LEU A 137 -21.10 2.78 -9.04
C LEU A 137 -21.53 3.61 -10.25
N ALA A 138 -21.90 2.97 -11.36
CA ALA A 138 -22.43 3.64 -12.55
C ALA A 138 -23.69 4.46 -12.21
N ALA A 139 -24.64 3.86 -11.50
CA ALA A 139 -25.86 4.54 -11.07
C ALA A 139 -25.58 5.69 -10.08
N LEU A 140 -24.62 5.52 -9.16
CA LEU A 140 -24.24 6.54 -8.19
C LEU A 140 -23.59 7.75 -8.85
N LEU A 141 -22.75 7.51 -9.86
CA LEU A 141 -21.97 8.53 -10.56
C LEU A 141 -22.67 9.08 -11.81
N ASP A 142 -23.85 8.57 -12.15
CA ASP A 142 -24.63 8.93 -13.35
C ASP A 142 -23.79 8.83 -14.64
N ALA A 143 -23.06 7.72 -14.78
CA ALA A 143 -22.14 7.48 -15.89
C ALA A 143 -22.04 5.99 -16.23
N ASP A 144 -21.76 5.66 -17.49
CA ASP A 144 -21.48 4.28 -17.89
C ASP A 144 -20.16 3.79 -17.27
N TYR A 145 -20.16 2.57 -16.72
CA TYR A 145 -18.99 2.07 -16.00
C TYR A 145 -17.74 1.93 -16.87
N ALA A 146 -17.91 1.65 -18.17
CA ALA A 146 -16.80 1.59 -19.10
C ALA A 146 -16.11 2.96 -19.25
N ASP A 147 -16.88 4.06 -19.21
CA ASP A 147 -16.34 5.42 -19.27
C ASP A 147 -15.63 5.80 -17.97
N LEU A 148 -16.06 5.25 -16.82
CA LEU A 148 -15.39 5.42 -15.54
C LEU A 148 -14.02 4.70 -15.47
N GLN A 149 -13.80 3.71 -16.33
CA GLN A 149 -12.57 2.90 -16.38
C GLN A 149 -11.58 3.36 -17.45
N ALA A 150 -11.95 4.32 -18.29
CA ALA A 150 -11.16 4.85 -19.41
C ALA A 150 -10.12 5.88 -18.95
#